data_AF-A0A968XUR3-F1
#
_entry.id   AF-A0A968XUR3-F1
#
_cell.length_a   1.000
_cell.length_b   1.000
_cell.length_c   1.000
_cell.angle_alpha   90.00
_cell.angle_beta   90.00
_cell.angle_gamma   90.00
#
_symmetry.space_group_name_H-M   'P 1'
#
loop_
_entity.id
_entity.type
_entity.pdbx_description
1 polymer ?
#
loop_
_entity_poly.entity_id
_entity_poly.type
_entity_poly.pdbx_seq_one_letter_code
_entity_poly.pdbx_strand_id
1 'polypeptide(L)'
;VQVFSLKVQPEIVTQWLATSVQEHRLGLNEHQWETLEEKLEADEHSVLSAMKAGQPLEAIAKSMGWRTTQAMRAWSKLYLTAQEIRNAVIA
;
A
#
# COMPACT_ATOMS: atom_id res chain seq x y z
N VAL A 1 6.41 6.65 15.82
CA VAL A 1 5.53 5.45 15.86
C VAL A 1 6.29 4.29 15.24
N GLN A 2 6.30 3.15 15.93
CA GLN A 2 7.28 2.06 15.82
C GLN A 2 7.32 1.38 14.44
N VAL A 3 8.45 1.52 13.73
CA VAL A 3 8.78 0.84 12.46
C VAL A 3 9.43 -0.52 12.77
N PHE A 4 8.75 -1.38 13.53
CA PHE A 4 9.30 -2.66 14.01
C PHE A 4 8.40 -3.85 13.67
N SER A 5 8.05 -4.05 12.40
CA SER A 5 7.44 -5.34 11.97
C SER A 5 7.65 -5.75 10.51
N LEU A 6 8.32 -4.93 9.68
CA LEU A 6 8.62 -5.30 8.27
C LEU A 6 9.55 -6.52 8.11
N LYS A 7 10.16 -7.01 9.21
CA LYS A 7 11.10 -8.14 9.19
C LYS A 7 10.54 -9.45 9.71
N VAL A 8 9.36 -9.47 10.35
CA VAL A 8 8.94 -10.61 11.17
C VAL A 8 7.75 -11.37 10.58
N GLN A 9 6.72 -10.70 10.05
CA GLN A 9 5.53 -11.39 9.51
C GLN A 9 4.86 -10.58 8.38
N PRO A 10 5.02 -10.97 7.10
CA PRO A 10 4.40 -10.27 5.96
C PRO A 10 2.86 -10.28 6.01
N GLU A 11 2.26 -11.31 6.61
CA GLU A 11 0.79 -11.45 6.71
C GLU A 11 0.12 -10.38 7.60
N ILE A 12 0.77 -10.00 8.71
CA ILE A 12 0.27 -8.95 9.62
C ILE A 12 0.41 -7.57 8.98
N VAL A 13 1.49 -7.35 8.24
CA VAL A 13 1.69 -6.11 7.46
C VAL A 13 0.54 -5.97 6.47
N THR A 14 0.18 -7.02 5.73
CA THR A 14 -0.94 -6.98 4.78
C THR A 14 -2.30 -6.74 5.43
N GLN A 15 -2.60 -7.37 6.56
CA GLN A 15 -3.88 -7.18 7.25
C GLN A 15 -3.98 -5.77 7.86
N TRP A 16 -2.92 -5.25 8.49
CA TRP A 16 -2.92 -3.94 9.14
C TRP A 16 -2.90 -2.78 8.14
N LEU A 17 -2.24 -2.96 6.99
CA LEU A 17 -2.25 -2.00 5.90
C LEU A 17 -3.58 -1.92 5.16
N ALA A 18 -4.26 -3.05 4.97
CA ALA A 18 -5.58 -3.08 4.33
C ALA A 18 -6.58 -2.19 5.11
N THR A 19 -6.60 -2.31 6.44
CA THR A 19 -7.45 -1.48 7.31
C THR A 19 -7.04 0.00 7.26
N SER A 20 -5.73 0.29 7.23
CA SER A 20 -5.23 1.67 7.21
C SER A 20 -5.55 2.44 5.92
N VAL A 21 -5.65 1.74 4.78
CA VAL A 21 -6.06 2.34 3.49
C VAL A 21 -7.53 2.71 3.50
N GLN A 22 -8.37 1.83 4.04
CA GLN A 22 -9.81 2.05 4.09
C GLN A 22 -10.21 3.14 5.10
N GLU A 23 -9.52 3.23 6.24
CA GLU A 23 -9.90 4.17 7.30
C GLU A 23 -9.19 5.52 7.21
N HIS A 24 -7.92 5.57 6.79
CA HIS A 24 -7.08 6.75 6.96
C HIS A 24 -6.25 7.13 5.74
N ARG A 25 -6.50 6.57 4.54
CA ARG A 25 -5.69 6.86 3.34
C ARG A 25 -4.18 6.67 3.62
N LEU A 26 -3.81 5.59 4.33
CA LEU A 26 -2.44 5.32 4.78
C LEU A 26 -1.83 6.36 5.75
N GLY A 27 -2.69 7.18 6.38
CA GLY A 27 -2.27 8.31 7.21
C GLY A 27 -1.76 9.51 6.40
N LEU A 28 -2.15 9.62 5.14
CA LEU A 28 -1.87 10.76 4.27
C LEU A 28 -3.03 11.75 4.28
N ASN A 29 -2.70 13.05 4.21
CA ASN A 29 -3.69 14.08 3.93
C ASN A 29 -4.07 14.10 2.44
N GLU A 30 -5.06 14.90 2.05
CA GLU A 30 -5.56 14.90 0.66
C GLU A 30 -4.50 15.28 -0.38
N HIS A 31 -3.68 16.29 -0.12
CA HIS A 31 -2.58 16.69 -1.03
C HIS A 31 -1.48 15.63 -1.15
N GLN A 32 -1.16 14.95 -0.03
CA GLN A 32 -0.19 13.86 -0.01
C GLN A 32 -0.74 12.62 -0.73
N TRP A 33 -2.05 12.40 -0.65
CA TRP A 33 -2.73 11.32 -1.36
C TRP A 33 -2.70 11.55 -2.87
N GLU A 34 -2.99 12.76 -3.34
CA GLU A 34 -2.86 13.14 -4.75
C GLU A 34 -1.42 12.93 -5.24
N THR A 35 -0.43 13.39 -4.46
CA THR A 35 0.99 13.18 -4.78
C THR A 35 1.37 11.69 -4.86
N LEU A 36 0.77 10.85 -4.00
CA LEU A 36 0.96 9.40 -4.06
C LEU A 36 0.35 8.87 -5.36
N GLU A 37 -0.90 9.19 -5.66
CA GLU A 37 -1.58 8.76 -6.87
C GLU A 37 -0.84 9.21 -8.15
N GLU A 38 -0.22 10.39 -8.16
CA GLU A 38 0.62 10.83 -9.29
C GLU A 38 1.94 10.06 -9.42
N LYS A 39 2.50 9.57 -8.31
CA LYS A 39 3.77 8.82 -8.27
C LYS A 39 3.63 7.33 -8.54
N LEU A 40 2.41 6.78 -8.40
CA LEU A 40 2.17 5.36 -8.58
C LEU A 40 2.14 4.97 -10.06
N GLU A 41 2.73 3.83 -10.37
CA GLU A 41 2.65 3.19 -11.68
C GLU A 41 1.29 2.49 -11.86
N ALA A 42 0.92 2.19 -13.11
CA ALA A 42 -0.38 1.58 -13.45
C ALA A 42 -0.68 0.28 -12.66
N ASP A 43 0.37 -0.49 -12.43
CA ASP A 43 0.37 -1.73 -11.64
C ASP A 43 0.02 -1.45 -10.17
N GLU A 44 0.59 -0.41 -9.59
CA GLU A 44 0.40 -0.05 -8.18
C GLU A 44 -0.97 0.62 -7.95
N HIS A 45 -1.45 1.41 -8.92
CA HIS A 45 -2.81 1.94 -8.98
C HIS A 45 -3.88 0.85 -8.96
N SER A 46 -3.62 -0.20 -9.74
CA SER A 46 -4.56 -1.32 -9.82
C SER A 46 -4.60 -2.08 -8.49
N VAL A 47 -3.44 -2.27 -7.84
CA VAL A 47 -3.37 -2.90 -6.51
C VAL A 47 -4.05 -2.01 -5.47
N LEU A 48 -3.81 -0.69 -5.50
CA LEU A 48 -4.45 0.28 -4.61
C LEU A 48 -5.97 0.23 -4.71
N SER A 49 -6.49 0.23 -5.93
CA SER A 49 -7.94 0.18 -6.20
C SER A 49 -8.56 -1.10 -5.66
N ALA A 50 -7.91 -2.24 -5.90
CA ALA A 50 -8.38 -3.54 -5.42
C ALA A 50 -8.29 -3.67 -3.88
N MET A 51 -7.26 -3.08 -3.26
CA MET A 51 -7.14 -3.00 -1.81
C MET A 51 -8.20 -2.07 -1.19
N LYS A 52 -8.52 -0.93 -1.82
CA LYS A 52 -9.63 -0.05 -1.40
C LYS A 52 -10.97 -0.79 -1.43
N ALA A 53 -11.16 -1.67 -2.42
CA ALA A 53 -12.32 -2.55 -2.52
C ALA A 53 -12.35 -3.69 -1.47
N GLY A 54 -11.33 -3.79 -0.59
CA GLY A 54 -11.25 -4.78 0.46
C GLY A 54 -10.88 -6.18 -0.05
N GLN A 55 -10.31 -6.29 -1.25
CA GLN A 55 -9.89 -7.58 -1.79
C GLN A 55 -8.59 -8.05 -1.13
N PRO A 56 -8.47 -9.35 -0.79
CA PRO A 56 -7.22 -9.89 -0.28
C PRO A 56 -6.17 -9.95 -1.40
N LEU A 57 -4.89 -9.82 -1.03
CA LEU A 57 -3.77 -9.80 -1.98
C LEU A 57 -3.70 -11.02 -2.89
N GLU A 58 -4.11 -12.22 -2.44
CA GLU A 58 -4.21 -13.38 -3.33
C GLU A 58 -5.25 -13.16 -4.44
N ALA A 59 -6.40 -12.55 -4.12
CA ALA A 59 -7.43 -12.26 -5.11
C ALA A 59 -6.96 -11.18 -6.10
N ILE A 60 -6.24 -10.17 -5.61
CA ILE A 60 -5.63 -9.13 -6.45
C ILE A 60 -4.61 -9.76 -7.39
N ALA A 61 -3.68 -10.54 -6.86
CA ALA A 61 -2.67 -11.24 -7.64
C ALA A 61 -3.33 -12.12 -8.72
N LYS A 62 -4.35 -12.90 -8.35
CA LYS A 62 -5.10 -13.75 -9.28
C LYS A 62 -5.80 -12.93 -10.37
N SER A 63 -6.39 -11.79 -10.03
CA SER A 63 -7.06 -10.90 -11.00
C SER A 63 -6.10 -10.30 -12.02
N MET A 64 -4.84 -10.09 -11.63
CA MET A 64 -3.78 -9.51 -12.46
C MET A 64 -2.91 -10.56 -13.15
N GLY A 65 -3.16 -11.85 -12.92
CA GLY A 65 -2.28 -12.93 -13.39
C GLY A 65 -0.91 -12.95 -12.72
N TRP A 66 -0.78 -12.30 -11.56
CA TRP A 66 0.44 -12.23 -10.78
C TRP A 66 0.52 -13.33 -9.73
N ARG A 67 1.73 -13.55 -9.23
CA ARG A 67 1.94 -14.30 -7.99
C ARG A 67 1.63 -13.42 -6.79
N THR A 68 1.15 -14.00 -5.69
CA THR A 68 0.90 -13.28 -4.42
C THR A 68 2.14 -12.49 -3.97
N THR A 69 3.34 -13.02 -4.21
CA THR A 69 4.60 -12.32 -3.91
C THR A 69 4.84 -11.06 -4.74
N GLN A 70 4.36 -10.99 -5.99
CA GLN A 70 4.43 -9.79 -6.81
C GLN A 70 3.45 -8.73 -6.32
N ALA A 71 2.20 -9.14 -6.02
CA ALA A 71 1.21 -8.23 -5.46
C ALA A 71 1.68 -7.68 -4.10
N MET A 72 2.30 -8.53 -3.27
CA MET A 72 2.90 -8.12 -2.00
C MET A 72 4.06 -7.14 -2.18
N ARG A 73 4.89 -7.30 -3.23
CA ARG A 73 5.97 -6.35 -3.56
C ARG A 73 5.42 -5.00 -4.02
N ALA A 74 4.45 -5.00 -4.94
CA ALA A 74 3.78 -3.78 -5.39
C ALA A 74 3.13 -3.04 -4.21
N TRP A 75 2.47 -3.79 -3.33
CA TRP A 75 1.87 -3.24 -2.12
C TRP A 75 2.89 -2.65 -1.15
N SER A 76 4.01 -3.34 -0.95
CA SER A 76 5.11 -2.85 -0.11
C SER A 76 5.73 -1.58 -0.69
N LYS A 77 5.90 -1.51 -2.02
CA LYS A 77 6.43 -0.33 -2.71
C LYS A 77 5.49 0.87 -2.54
N LEU A 78 4.19 0.68 -2.75
CA LEU A 78 3.16 1.70 -2.52
C LEU A 78 3.22 2.25 -1.09
N TYR A 79 3.32 1.37 -0.09
CA TYR A 79 3.43 1.80 1.30
C TYR A 79 4.72 2.58 1.58
N LEU A 80 5.85 2.14 1.03
CA LEU A 80 7.11 2.87 1.18
C LEU A 80 7.03 4.27 0.55
N THR A 81 6.43 4.40 -0.64
CA THR A 81 6.20 5.69 -1.27
C THR A 81 5.27 6.57 -0.44
N ALA A 82 4.19 6.02 0.11
CA ALA A 82 3.32 6.75 1.03
C ALA A 82 4.07 7.24 2.27
N GLN A 83 4.91 6.37 2.86
CA GLN A 83 5.73 6.71 4.01
C GLN A 83 6.77 7.80 3.68
N GLU A 84 7.39 7.75 2.50
CA GLU A 84 8.30 8.78 2.01
C GLU A 84 7.59 10.12 1.87
N ILE A 85 6.41 10.17 1.25
CA ILE A 85 5.62 11.40 1.10
C ILE A 85 5.22 11.97 2.46
N ARG A 86 4.83 11.10 3.41
CA ARG A 86 4.50 11.52 4.76
C ARG A 86 5.70 12.13 5.48
N ASN A 87 6.88 11.52 5.33
CA ASN A 87 8.10 11.97 5.99
C ASN A 87 8.74 13.17 5.27
N ALA A 88 8.56 13.31 3.96
CA ALA A 88 9.08 14.41 3.16
C ALA A 88 8.45 15.76 3.52
N VAL A 89 7.27 15.76 4.15
CA VAL A 89 6.64 16.98 4.71
C VAL A 89 7.39 17.52 5.95
N ILE A 90 8.36 16.78 6.51
CA ILE A 90 9.14 17.20 7.70
C ILE A 90 10.61 17.51 7.34
N ALA A 91 10.94 17.76 6.06
CA ALA A 91 12.31 18.11 5.63
C ALA A 91 12.45 19.60 5.29
#